data_AF-A0AAU9T6T0-F1
#
_entry.id   AF-A0AAU9T6T0-F1
#
_cell.length_a   1.000
_cell.length_b   1.000
_cell.length_c   1.000
_cell.angle_alpha   90.00
_cell.angle_beta   90.00
_cell.angle_gamma   90.00
#
_symmetry.space_group_name_H-M   'P 1'
#
loop_
_entity.id
_entity.type
_entity.pdbx_description
1 polymer ?
#
loop_
_entity_poly.entity_id
_entity_poly.type
_entity_poly.pdbx_seq_one_letter_code
_entity_poly.pdbx_strand_id
1 'polypeptide(L)'
;MHKVIPVFYQVTPTNVKRLKGEFGDNFRDREFEFESDEPKIKRWKEALAYVSHKFALTFDEKSALEIEFVNNIVKEVLKKLQDIYAVERSSSSR
;
A
#
# COMPACT_ATOMS: atom_id res chain seq x y z
N MET A 1 -2.78 -15.46 4.80
CA MET A 1 -2.69 -14.22 3.99
C MET A 1 -2.54 -13.03 4.93
N HIS A 2 -1.59 -12.12 4.68
CA HIS A 2 -1.43 -10.91 5.48
C HIS A 2 -2.49 -9.87 5.13
N LYS A 3 -3.06 -9.23 6.17
CA LYS A 3 -3.96 -8.08 6.02
C LYS A 3 -3.09 -6.84 5.85
N VAL A 4 -3.26 -6.14 4.74
CA VAL A 4 -2.48 -4.94 4.38
C VAL A 4 -3.45 -3.88 3.90
N ILE A 5 -3.23 -2.63 4.31
CA ILE A 5 -3.97 -1.44 3.86
C ILE A 5 -2.94 -0.47 3.26
N PRO A 6 -2.75 -0.44 1.94
CA PRO A 6 -1.92 0.57 1.29
C PRO A 6 -2.53 1.96 1.46
N VAL A 7 -1.67 2.92 1.80
CA VAL A 7 -1.99 4.35 1.89
C VAL A 7 -1.15 5.07 0.84
N PHE A 8 -1.80 5.65 -0.16
CA PHE A 8 -1.17 6.42 -1.22
C PHE A 8 -1.32 7.90 -0.93
N TYR A 9 -0.25 8.54 -0.46
CA TYR A 9 -0.24 9.94 -0.08
C TYR A 9 0.35 10.79 -1.20
N GLN A 10 -0.46 11.65 -1.82
CA GLN A 10 -0.06 12.53 -2.94
C GLN A 10 0.62 11.78 -4.11
N VAL A 11 0.33 10.48 -4.24
CA VAL A 11 0.81 9.64 -5.33
C VAL A 11 -0.34 8.78 -5.82
N THR A 12 -0.43 8.58 -7.14
CA THR A 12 -1.48 7.71 -7.67
C THR A 12 -1.09 6.23 -7.54
N PRO A 13 -2.03 5.33 -7.23
CA PRO A 13 -1.76 3.88 -7.22
C PRO A 13 -1.20 3.38 -8.55
N THR A 14 -1.60 4.00 -9.67
CA THR A 14 -1.11 3.70 -11.02
C THR A 14 0.37 4.03 -11.17
N ASN A 15 0.82 5.16 -10.64
CA ASN A 15 2.24 5.56 -10.68
C ASN A 15 3.10 4.59 -9.87
N VAL A 16 2.64 4.16 -8.69
CA VAL A 16 3.35 3.15 -7.88
C VAL A 16 3.37 1.79 -8.60
N LYS A 17 2.21 1.32 -9.09
CA LYS A 17 2.08 0.02 -9.77
C LYS A 17 2.97 -0.10 -11.00
N ARG A 18 3.04 0.97 -11.80
CA ARG A 18 3.73 0.98 -13.10
C ARG A 18 5.11 1.62 -13.05
N LEU A 19 5.54 2.09 -11.87
CA LEU A 19 6.79 2.83 -11.69
C LEU A 19 6.89 4.03 -12.66
N LYS A 20 5.87 4.89 -12.60
CA LYS A 20 5.71 6.08 -13.46
C LYS A 20 5.67 7.37 -12.66
N GLY A 21 5.85 8.49 -13.37
CA GLY A 21 5.96 9.82 -12.77
C GLY A 21 7.13 9.90 -11.80
N GLU A 22 7.08 10.91 -10.93
CA GLU A 22 8.14 11.19 -9.94
C GLU A 22 8.48 9.98 -9.06
N PHE A 23 7.46 9.20 -8.64
CA PHE A 23 7.70 7.96 -7.88
C PHE A 23 8.58 6.97 -8.68
N GLY A 24 8.29 6.81 -9.97
CA GLY A 24 9.04 5.93 -10.85
C GLY A 24 10.44 6.45 -11.18
N ASP A 25 10.60 7.76 -11.32
CA ASP A 25 11.91 8.39 -11.55
C ASP A 25 12.84 8.13 -10.36
N ASN A 26 12.38 8.46 -9.15
CA ASN A 26 13.13 8.21 -7.92
C ASN A 26 13.39 6.70 -7.68
N PHE A 27 12.46 5.83 -8.10
CA PHE A 27 12.68 4.39 -8.03
C PHE A 27 13.82 3.93 -8.94
N ARG A 28 13.90 4.44 -10.18
CA ARG A 28 14.98 4.12 -11.13
C ARG A 28 16.35 4.54 -10.61
N ASP A 29 16.44 5.68 -9.94
CA ASP A 29 17.69 6.10 -9.30
C ASP A 29 18.15 5.08 -8.25
N ARG A 30 17.20 4.56 -7.44
CA ARG A 30 17.49 3.45 -6.50
C ARG A 30 17.83 2.14 -7.20
N GLU A 31 17.23 1.84 -8.36
CA GLU A 31 17.62 0.66 -9.13
C GLU A 31 19.08 0.76 -9.60
N PHE A 32 19.52 1.94 -10.03
CA PHE A 32 20.90 2.17 -10.44
C PHE A 32 21.87 2.02 -9.25
N GLU A 33 21.55 2.59 -8.08
CA GLU A 33 22.37 2.42 -6.87
C GLU A 33 22.53 0.96 -6.43
N PHE A 34 21.52 0.12 -6.68
CA PHE A 34 21.49 -1.29 -6.30
C PHE A 34 21.60 -2.24 -7.51
N GLU A 35 22.17 -1.78 -8.63
CA GLU A 35 22.18 -2.55 -9.89
C GLU A 35 22.87 -3.92 -9.78
N SER A 36 23.80 -4.06 -8.82
CA SER A 36 24.49 -5.31 -8.53
C SER A 36 23.63 -6.35 -7.79
N ASP A 37 22.46 -5.97 -7.27
CA ASP A 37 21.53 -6.84 -6.53
C ASP A 37 20.17 -6.93 -7.26
N GLU A 38 20.21 -7.52 -8.45
CA GLU A 38 19.02 -7.80 -9.28
C GLU A 38 17.91 -8.54 -8.51
N PRO A 39 18.20 -9.57 -7.68
CA PRO A 39 17.16 -10.26 -6.91
C PRO A 39 16.39 -9.34 -5.96
N LYS A 40 17.06 -8.37 -5.35
CA LYS A 40 16.44 -7.39 -4.46
C LYS A 40 15.54 -6.42 -5.23
N ILE A 41 16.01 -5.89 -6.35
CA ILE A 41 15.20 -5.02 -7.23
C ILE A 41 13.94 -5.74 -7.69
N LYS A 42 14.05 -7.00 -8.11
CA LYS A 42 12.90 -7.82 -8.51
C LYS A 42 11.87 -7.98 -7.39
N ARG A 43 12.31 -8.29 -6.16
CA ARG A 43 11.42 -8.40 -4.99
C ARG A 43 10.70 -7.08 -4.68
N TRP A 44 11.37 -5.94 -4.82
CA TRP A 44 10.73 -4.63 -4.64
C TRP A 44 9.63 -4.37 -5.67
N LYS A 45 9.91 -4.64 -6.95
CA LYS A 45 8.92 -4.51 -8.03
C LYS A 45 7.69 -5.39 -7.78
N GLU A 46 7.90 -6.64 -7.41
CA GLU A 46 6.84 -7.59 -7.10
C GLU A 46 6.01 -7.14 -5.89
N ALA A 47 6.67 -6.64 -4.83
CA ALA A 47 5.99 -6.14 -3.63
C ALA A 47 5.13 -4.90 -3.95
N LEU A 48 5.67 -3.92 -4.69
CA LEU A 48 4.94 -2.72 -5.10
C LEU A 48 3.76 -3.08 -6.00
N ALA A 49 3.96 -3.95 -6.98
CA ALA A 49 2.87 -4.45 -7.81
C ALA A 49 1.79 -5.14 -6.97
N TYR A 50 2.17 -6.02 -6.03
CA TYR A 50 1.23 -6.74 -5.18
C TYR A 50 0.38 -5.82 -4.31
N VAL A 51 0.99 -4.84 -3.63
CA VAL A 51 0.24 -3.92 -2.76
C VAL A 51 -0.64 -2.96 -3.56
N SER A 52 -0.22 -2.53 -4.75
CA SER A 52 -1.03 -1.67 -5.61
C SER A 52 -2.28 -2.33 -6.21
N HIS A 53 -2.40 -3.66 -6.13
CA HIS A 53 -3.63 -4.37 -6.52
C HIS A 53 -4.64 -4.52 -5.37
N LYS A 54 -4.27 -4.16 -4.13
CA LYS A 54 -5.18 -4.25 -2.98
C LYS A 54 -6.06 -3.01 -2.89
N PHE A 55 -7.21 -3.15 -2.20
CA PHE A 55 -7.99 -2.01 -1.75
C PHE A 55 -7.08 -1.03 -1.01
N ALA A 56 -7.14 0.25 -1.37
CA ALA A 56 -6.22 1.26 -0.87
C ALA A 56 -6.92 2.59 -0.63
N LEU A 57 -6.36 3.34 0.32
CA LEU A 57 -6.76 4.70 0.62
C LEU A 57 -5.82 5.64 -0.14
N THR A 58 -6.38 6.59 -0.89
CA THR A 58 -5.60 7.57 -1.66
C THR A 58 -5.93 8.96 -1.15
N PHE A 59 -4.89 9.75 -0.88
CA PHE A 59 -5.00 11.15 -0.51
C PHE A 59 -4.47 12.02 -1.64
N ASP A 60 -5.26 13.04 -1.96
CA ASP A 60 -4.91 14.13 -2.86
C ASP A 60 -5.33 15.44 -2.18
N GLU A 61 -4.35 16.32 -1.96
CA GLU A 61 -4.52 17.59 -1.26
C GLU A 61 -5.56 18.51 -1.91
N LYS A 62 -5.82 18.31 -3.20
CA LYS A 62 -6.82 19.08 -3.95
C LYS A 62 -8.25 18.67 -3.63
N SER A 63 -8.42 17.47 -3.05
CA SER A 63 -9.71 16.80 -2.94
C SER A 63 -10.14 16.50 -1.51
N ALA A 64 -9.25 16.61 -0.51
CA ALA A 64 -9.54 16.23 0.87
C ALA A 64 -8.66 16.95 1.91
N LEU A 65 -9.17 17.07 3.14
CA LEU A 65 -8.38 17.49 4.30
C LEU A 65 -7.61 16.30 4.89
N GLU A 66 -6.37 16.52 5.31
CA GLU A 66 -5.54 15.47 5.93
C GLU A 66 -6.21 14.87 7.17
N ILE A 67 -6.88 15.69 7.98
CA ILE A 67 -7.57 15.21 9.20
C ILE A 67 -8.69 14.23 8.88
N GLU A 68 -9.45 14.48 7.82
CA GLU A 68 -10.52 13.58 7.36
C GLU A 68 -9.91 12.30 6.80
N PHE A 69 -8.80 12.41 6.08
CA PHE A 69 -8.08 11.25 5.56
C PHE A 69 -7.53 10.35 6.67
N VAL A 70 -6.92 10.94 7.71
CA VAL A 70 -6.46 10.19 8.89
C VAL A 70 -7.63 9.51 9.60
N ASN A 71 -8.76 10.20 9.78
CA ASN A 71 -9.96 9.60 10.37
C ASN A 71 -10.47 8.40 9.54
N ASN A 72 -10.41 8.49 8.20
CA ASN A 72 -10.75 7.38 7.32
C ASN A 72 -9.78 6.20 7.47
N ILE A 73 -8.47 6.45 7.59
CA ILE A 73 -7.48 5.40 7.88
C ILE A 73 -7.82 4.68 9.19
N VAL A 74 -8.05 5.43 10.27
CA VAL A 74 -8.40 4.86 11.59
C VAL A 74 -9.64 3.98 11.48
N LYS A 75 -10.68 4.46 10.80
CA LYS A 75 -11.93 3.71 10.59
C LYS A 75 -11.70 2.39 9.84
N GLU A 76 -10.92 2.40 8.76
CA GLU A 76 -10.63 1.18 7.99
C GLU A 76 -9.76 0.19 8.78
N VAL A 77 -8.80 0.67 9.58
CA VAL A 77 -8.01 -0.18 10.48
C VAL A 77 -8.90 -0.86 11.51
N LEU A 78 -9.78 -0.11 12.18
CA LEU A 78 -10.72 -0.66 13.18
C LEU A 78 -11.63 -1.73 12.56
N LYS A 79 -12.16 -1.48 11.36
CA LYS A 79 -12.96 -2.46 10.62
C LYS A 79 -12.18 -3.74 10.31
N LYS A 80 -10.94 -3.62 9.82
CA LYS A 80 -10.09 -4.79 9.55
C LYS A 80 -9.76 -5.59 10.80
N LEU A 81 -9.54 -4.93 11.94
CA LEU A 81 -9.33 -5.61 13.22
C LEU A 81 -10.57 -6.38 13.66
N GLN A 82 -11.76 -5.79 13.55
CA GLN A 82 -13.02 -6.47 13.84
C GLN A 82 -13.22 -7.72 12.97
N ASP A 83 -12.94 -7.63 11.66
CA ASP A 83 -13.01 -8.76 10.75
C ASP A 83 -12.06 -9.91 11.18
N ILE A 84 -10.85 -9.58 11.65
CA ILE A 84 -9.87 -10.57 12.12
C ILE A 84 -10.40 -11.29 13.36
N TYR A 85 -10.86 -10.54 14.37
CA TYR A 85 -11.40 -11.12 15.60
C TYR A 85 -12.64 -11.99 15.36
N ALA A 86 -13.51 -11.61 14.42
CA ALA A 86 -14.68 -12.40 14.06
C ALA A 86 -14.29 -13.76 13.44
N VAL A 87 -13.28 -13.77 12.56
CA VAL A 87 -12.75 -14.99 11.95
C VAL A 87 -12.16 -15.91 13.02
N GLU A 88 -11.32 -15.40 13.92
CA GLU A 88 -10.67 -16.19 14.97
C GLU A 88 -11.65 -16.88 15.92
N ARG A 89 -12.73 -16.19 16.31
CA ARG A 89 -13.82 -16.77 17.12
C ARG A 89 -14.56 -17.89 16.39
N SER A 90 -14.78 -17.73 15.09
CA SER A 90 -15.47 -18.75 14.27
C SER A 90 -14.62 -20.01 14.07
N SER A 91 -13.29 -19.88 14.02
CA SER A 91 -12.36 -21.00 13.91
C SER A 91 -12.08 -21.70 15.24
N SER A 92 -12.21 -21.00 16.38
CA SER A 92 -12.02 -21.59 17.71
C SER A 92 -13.27 -22.31 18.25
N SER A 93 -14.42 -22.11 17.59
CA SER A 93 -15.71 -22.73 17.94
C SER A 93 -16.05 -23.96 17.09
N ARG A 94 -15.09 -24.45 16.29
CA ARG A 94 -15.16 -25.68 15.48
C ARG A 94 -14.12 -26.67 15.99
#